data_AF-A0A8S0GRM8-F1
#
_entry.id   AF-A0A8S0GRM8-F1
#
_cell.length_a   1.000
_cell.length_b   1.000
_cell.length_c   1.000
_cell.angle_alpha   90.00
_cell.angle_beta   90.00
_cell.angle_gamma   90.00
#
_symmetry.space_group_name_H-M   'P 1'
#
loop_
_entity.id
_entity.type
_entity.pdbx_description
1 polymer ?
#
loop_
_entity_poly.entity_id
_entity_poly.type
_entity_poly.pdbx_seq_one_letter_code
_entity_poly.pdbx_strand_id
1 'polypeptide(L)'
;MVDYLRQQGQLDNTLILFMSDNGAEGALLEAFPKFGPELLTYLNQHYDNRLENIGRANSYVWYGPAWAQAATAPSRLFKAFTTQGGIRVPALLHYPQLPLKGQISHGFCTVMDITPTLLDLAGVRHPGKRWRGRDVAPLRGKSWLGFLSGETARVHDEQTVTGWELFGRRAIRQGQWKAVYIPAPWARRRGSCTTWARTRGRFTTWPTASRKNCAPCWKNGSATWMKPE
;
A
#
# COMPACT_ATOMS: atom_id res chain seq x y z
N MET A 1 22.81 4.32 -12.15
CA MET A 1 21.75 3.86 -13.08
C MET A 1 21.18 5.01 -13.91
N VAL A 2 20.48 5.98 -13.31
CA VAL A 2 19.83 7.08 -14.07
C VAL A 2 20.84 7.90 -14.89
N ASP A 3 22.00 8.23 -14.30
CA ASP A 3 23.03 9.00 -15.02
C ASP A 3 23.60 8.23 -16.21
N TYR A 4 23.74 6.91 -16.10
CA TYR A 4 24.14 6.07 -17.21
C TYR A 4 23.09 6.09 -18.33
N LEU A 5 21.80 5.92 -18.01
CA LEU A 5 20.72 6.03 -19.01
C LEU A 5 20.71 7.40 -19.69
N ARG A 6 21.02 8.47 -18.95
CA ARG A 6 21.14 9.83 -19.50
C ARG A 6 22.34 9.95 -20.44
N GLN A 7 23.51 9.46 -20.04
CA GLN A 7 24.73 9.46 -20.86
C GLN A 7 24.54 8.67 -22.17
N GLN A 8 23.77 7.57 -22.13
CA GLN A 8 23.44 6.77 -23.31
C GLN A 8 22.31 7.35 -24.17
N GLY A 9 21.73 8.50 -23.80
CA GLY A 9 20.59 9.10 -24.50
C GLY A 9 19.30 8.26 -24.45
N GLN A 10 19.20 7.32 -23.51
CA GLN A 10 18.06 6.40 -23.37
C GLN A 10 17.03 6.84 -22.31
N LEU A 11 17.38 7.81 -21.46
CA LEU A 11 16.53 8.21 -20.35
C LEU A 11 15.14 8.69 -20.81
N ASP A 12 15.07 9.49 -21.87
CA ASP A 12 13.80 10.09 -22.33
C ASP A 12 12.86 9.08 -23.00
N ASN A 13 13.36 7.90 -23.35
CA ASN A 13 12.56 6.77 -23.84
C ASN A 13 12.50 5.63 -22.81
N THR A 14 12.82 5.91 -21.54
CA THR A 14 12.72 4.94 -20.45
C THR A 14 11.68 5.42 -19.45
N LEU A 15 10.65 4.61 -19.21
CA LEU A 15 9.76 4.84 -18.07
C LEU A 15 10.48 4.47 -16.78
N ILE A 16 10.66 5.45 -15.90
CA ILE A 16 11.20 5.25 -14.55
C ILE A 16 10.03 5.25 -13.56
N LEU A 17 9.77 4.11 -12.93
CA LEU A 17 8.86 3.97 -11.80
C LEU A 17 9.67 3.67 -10.55
N PHE A 18 9.51 4.49 -9.52
CA PHE A 18 10.04 4.21 -8.19
C PHE A 18 8.90 4.13 -7.20
N MET A 19 8.93 3.14 -6.32
CA MET A 19 7.95 2.95 -5.26
C MET A 19 8.53 2.14 -4.10
N SER A 20 7.97 2.31 -2.90
CA SER A 20 8.14 1.33 -1.81
C SER A 20 7.18 0.15 -2.02
N ASP A 21 7.52 -1.04 -1.53
CA ASP A 21 6.66 -2.23 -1.63
C ASP A 21 5.52 -2.23 -0.61
N ASN A 22 5.75 -1.59 0.55
CA ASN A 22 4.80 -1.41 1.64
C ASN A 22 5.14 -0.16 2.48
N GLY A 23 4.33 0.10 3.51
CA GLY A 23 4.61 1.14 4.51
C GLY A 23 5.88 0.87 5.33
N ALA A 24 6.32 1.84 6.12
CA ALA A 24 7.52 1.74 6.96
C ALA A 24 7.48 0.53 7.93
N GLU A 25 8.65 0.01 8.35
CA GLU A 25 8.76 -1.23 9.15
C GLU A 25 8.68 -0.98 10.66
N GLY A 26 7.47 -0.90 11.21
CA GLY A 26 7.30 -0.68 12.65
C GLY A 26 7.37 -1.91 13.55
N ALA A 27 7.72 -3.09 13.04
CA ALA A 27 7.79 -4.29 13.86
C ALA A 27 8.87 -4.20 14.95
N LEU A 28 8.56 -4.80 16.10
CA LEU A 28 9.53 -5.22 17.10
C LEU A 28 9.73 -6.72 16.88
N LEU A 29 10.84 -7.12 16.27
CA LEU A 29 11.08 -8.53 15.92
C LEU A 29 11.08 -9.42 17.18
N GLU A 30 11.60 -8.91 18.28
CA GLU A 30 11.62 -9.54 19.60
C GLU A 30 10.23 -9.83 20.18
N ALA A 31 9.18 -9.16 19.68
CA ALA A 31 7.81 -9.37 20.14
C ALA A 31 7.11 -10.57 19.48
N PHE A 32 7.76 -11.23 18.50
CA PHE A 32 7.20 -12.37 17.79
C PHE A 32 7.99 -13.65 18.09
N PRO A 33 7.44 -14.59 18.89
CA PRO A 33 8.11 -15.85 19.20
C PRO A 33 8.51 -16.68 17.97
N LYS A 34 7.84 -16.48 16.84
CA LYS A 34 8.16 -17.14 15.55
C LYS A 34 9.52 -16.72 14.98
N PHE A 35 10.09 -15.60 15.39
CA PHE A 35 11.42 -15.16 14.95
C PHE A 35 12.57 -15.79 15.74
N GLY A 36 12.24 -16.71 16.65
CA GLY A 36 13.22 -17.54 17.34
C GLY A 36 13.06 -17.44 18.86
N PRO A 37 13.44 -18.50 19.59
CA PRO A 37 13.62 -18.39 21.02
C PRO A 37 14.73 -17.38 21.30
N GLU A 38 14.53 -16.52 22.29
CA GLU A 38 15.59 -15.67 22.84
C GLU A 38 16.37 -14.82 21.81
N LEU A 39 15.69 -14.29 20.78
CA LEU A 39 16.31 -13.48 19.71
C LEU A 39 17.32 -12.45 20.26
N LEU A 40 16.97 -11.73 21.32
CA LEU A 40 17.85 -10.73 21.93
C LEU A 40 19.10 -11.35 22.59
N THR A 41 18.98 -12.52 23.21
CA THR A 41 20.13 -13.25 23.76
C THR A 41 21.10 -13.64 22.66
N TYR A 42 20.59 -14.20 21.56
CA TYR A 42 21.40 -14.56 20.40
C TYR A 42 22.12 -13.35 19.80
N LEU A 43 21.41 -12.23 19.63
CA LEU A 43 22.02 -11.00 19.12
C LEU A 43 23.10 -10.46 20.08
N ASN A 44 22.88 -10.49 21.39
CA ASN A 44 23.88 -10.06 22.37
C ASN A 44 25.14 -10.95 22.40
N GLN A 45 25.03 -12.21 21.99
CA GLN A 45 26.17 -13.15 21.95
C GLN A 45 26.96 -13.07 20.64
N HIS A 46 26.31 -12.75 19.53
CA HIS A 46 26.89 -12.88 18.19
C HIS A 46 27.03 -11.57 17.41
N TYR A 47 26.41 -10.48 17.88
CA TYR A 47 26.44 -9.18 17.23
C TYR A 47 26.89 -8.09 18.21
N ASP A 48 27.43 -7.00 17.66
CA ASP A 48 27.82 -5.81 18.41
C ASP A 48 26.87 -4.66 18.08
N ASN A 49 25.94 -4.41 19.01
CA ASN A 49 24.95 -3.34 18.91
C ASN A 49 25.31 -2.11 19.77
N ARG A 50 26.59 -1.96 20.17
CA ARG A 50 27.06 -0.71 20.78
C ARG A 50 26.89 0.46 19.82
N LEU A 51 26.70 1.66 20.36
CA LEU A 51 26.37 2.86 19.59
C LEU A 51 27.34 3.10 18.44
N GLU A 52 28.63 2.88 18.66
CA GLU A 52 29.70 3.12 17.69
C GLU A 52 29.71 2.10 16.54
N ASN A 53 29.05 0.94 16.72
CA ASN A 53 29.04 -0.17 15.76
C ASN A 53 27.71 -0.31 14.98
N ILE A 54 26.64 0.36 15.39
CA ILE A 54 25.34 0.31 14.68
C ILE A 54 25.51 0.74 13.22
N GLY A 55 25.06 -0.12 12.29
CA GLY A 55 25.19 0.06 10.84
C GLY A 55 26.38 -0.68 10.20
N ARG A 56 27.28 -1.26 11.01
CA ARG A 56 28.35 -2.15 10.53
C ARG A 56 27.83 -3.56 10.29
N ALA A 57 28.61 -4.35 9.57
CA ALA A 57 28.24 -5.70 9.12
C ALA A 57 27.84 -6.67 10.25
N ASN A 58 28.42 -6.50 11.45
CA ASN A 58 28.12 -7.31 12.64
C ASN A 58 27.22 -6.60 13.64
N SER A 59 26.45 -5.60 13.22
CA SER A 59 25.33 -5.05 13.99
C SER A 59 24.00 -5.58 13.45
N TYR A 60 23.00 -5.71 14.30
CA TYR A 60 21.66 -6.14 13.89
C TYR A 60 20.61 -5.38 14.71
N VAL A 61 19.98 -4.39 14.09
CA VAL A 61 18.99 -3.52 14.74
C VAL A 61 17.78 -3.26 13.85
N TRP A 62 16.67 -2.88 14.46
CA TRP A 62 15.47 -2.36 13.81
C TRP A 62 14.98 -1.12 14.56
N TYR A 63 14.47 -0.11 13.85
CA TYR A 63 14.15 1.19 14.44
C TYR A 63 12.82 1.24 15.22
N GLY A 64 12.05 0.15 15.20
CA GLY A 64 10.78 0.04 15.91
C GLY A 64 9.62 0.96 15.43
N PRO A 65 8.50 0.92 16.17
CA PRO A 65 7.21 1.46 15.73
C PRO A 65 7.09 2.99 15.76
N ALA A 66 7.90 3.69 16.57
CA ALA A 66 7.85 5.14 16.67
C ALA A 66 8.44 5.81 15.42
N TRP A 67 9.65 5.42 15.03
CA TRP A 67 10.30 5.88 13.80
C TRP A 67 9.50 5.52 12.55
N ALA A 68 8.94 4.31 12.49
CA ALA A 68 8.05 3.92 11.40
C ALA A 68 6.85 4.86 11.26
N GLN A 69 6.17 5.18 12.37
CA GLN A 69 4.97 6.03 12.32
C GLN A 69 5.26 7.50 12.05
N ALA A 70 6.47 7.99 12.35
CA ALA A 70 6.92 9.29 11.86
C ALA A 70 6.90 9.34 10.32
N ALA A 71 7.33 8.26 9.65
CA ALA A 71 7.34 8.17 8.20
C ALA A 71 5.94 7.90 7.58
N THR A 72 5.04 7.24 8.30
CA THR A 72 3.68 6.95 7.77
C THR A 72 2.65 8.05 8.04
N ALA A 73 2.93 8.95 8.99
CA ALA A 73 2.06 10.05 9.35
C ALA A 73 1.55 10.83 8.11
N PRO A 74 0.27 11.24 8.08
CA PRO A 74 -0.76 11.08 9.11
C PRO A 74 -1.49 9.72 9.07
N SER A 75 -0.98 8.74 8.31
CA SER A 75 -1.67 7.45 8.14
C SER A 75 -1.58 6.58 9.39
N ARG A 76 -2.63 5.78 9.62
CA ARG A 76 -2.70 4.86 10.76
C ARG A 76 -1.76 3.67 10.57
N LEU A 77 -0.91 3.40 11.57
CA LEU A 77 0.00 2.25 11.67
C LEU A 77 1.04 2.22 10.53
N PHE A 78 1.51 1.04 10.17
CA PHE A 78 2.70 0.82 9.34
C PHE A 78 2.62 -0.56 8.64
N LYS A 79 3.75 -1.07 8.12
CA LYS A 79 3.84 -2.39 7.45
C LYS A 79 3.08 -3.51 8.16
N ALA A 80 2.59 -4.47 7.37
CA ALA A 80 1.79 -5.63 7.79
C ALA A 80 0.38 -5.31 8.34
N PHE A 81 -0.05 -4.04 8.29
CA PHE A 81 -1.44 -3.64 8.52
C PHE A 81 -2.15 -3.22 7.23
N THR A 82 -3.44 -3.52 7.11
CA THR A 82 -4.27 -3.13 5.96
C THR A 82 -4.77 -1.68 6.02
N THR A 83 -4.35 -0.90 7.03
CA THR A 83 -4.60 0.54 7.12
C THR A 83 -3.72 1.31 6.14
N GLN A 84 -4.01 2.61 5.92
CA GLN A 84 -3.22 3.43 4.99
C GLN A 84 -1.73 3.46 5.32
N GLY A 85 -1.33 3.35 6.60
CA GLY A 85 0.09 3.36 6.96
C GLY A 85 0.85 2.13 6.47
N GLY A 86 0.17 1.01 6.22
CA GLY A 86 0.81 -0.19 5.68
C GLY A 86 0.71 -0.34 4.16
N ILE A 87 -0.24 0.35 3.50
CA ILE A 87 -0.52 0.14 2.06
C ILE A 87 -0.44 1.40 1.19
N ARG A 88 -0.38 2.61 1.77
CA ARG A 88 -0.16 3.85 1.00
C ARG A 88 1.33 4.15 1.01
N VAL A 89 1.96 3.92 -0.13
CA VAL A 89 3.40 4.07 -0.32
C VAL A 89 3.72 5.30 -1.19
N PRO A 90 4.92 5.89 -1.05
CA PRO A 90 5.40 6.84 -2.05
C PRO A 90 5.59 6.12 -3.38
N ALA A 91 5.19 6.77 -4.47
CA ALA A 91 5.49 6.35 -5.83
C ALA A 91 5.71 7.58 -6.70
N LEU A 92 6.65 7.49 -7.64
CA LEU A 92 6.86 8.49 -8.69
C LEU A 92 7.01 7.79 -10.03
N LEU A 93 6.54 8.44 -11.08
CA LEU A 93 6.69 8.01 -12.46
C LEU A 93 7.32 9.16 -13.24
N HIS A 94 8.39 8.86 -13.97
CA HIS A 94 9.01 9.76 -14.93
C HIS A 94 9.02 9.10 -16.29
N TYR A 95 8.31 9.71 -17.24
CA TYR A 95 8.32 9.32 -18.64
C TYR A 95 7.96 10.56 -19.48
N PRO A 96 8.95 11.26 -20.06
CA PRO A 96 8.73 12.59 -20.63
C PRO A 96 7.88 12.60 -21.91
N GLN A 97 7.65 11.43 -22.51
CA GLN A 97 6.74 11.23 -23.64
C GLN A 97 5.27 11.45 -23.29
N LEU A 98 4.90 11.38 -22.00
CA LEU A 98 3.53 11.61 -21.54
C LEU A 98 3.37 13.04 -20.99
N PRO A 99 2.22 13.70 -21.24
CA PRO A 99 2.00 15.10 -20.89
C PRO A 99 1.87 15.34 -19.38
N LEU A 100 1.38 14.35 -18.62
CA LEU A 100 1.21 14.51 -17.18
C LEU A 100 2.56 14.38 -16.44
N LYS A 101 3.26 15.51 -16.31
CA LYS A 101 4.56 15.63 -15.61
C LYS A 101 4.60 16.84 -14.68
N GLY A 102 5.47 16.80 -13.67
CA GLY A 102 5.69 17.92 -12.73
C GLY A 102 4.52 18.18 -11.76
N GLN A 103 3.65 17.21 -11.54
CA GLN A 103 2.44 17.36 -10.72
C GLN A 103 2.37 16.31 -9.62
N ILE A 104 1.66 16.64 -8.53
CA ILE A 104 1.28 15.68 -7.49
C ILE A 104 -0.13 15.20 -7.80
N SER A 105 -0.28 13.92 -8.12
CA SER A 105 -1.61 13.29 -8.28
C SER A 105 -2.07 12.68 -6.96
N HIS A 106 -3.36 12.88 -6.66
CA HIS A 106 -4.06 12.20 -5.57
C HIS A 106 -5.04 11.12 -6.08
N GLY A 107 -4.99 10.80 -7.38
CA GLY A 107 -5.80 9.76 -7.99
C GLY A 107 -5.51 8.39 -7.37
N PHE A 108 -6.55 7.57 -7.18
CA PHE A 108 -6.37 6.22 -6.69
C PHE A 108 -5.69 5.36 -7.76
N CYS A 109 -4.59 4.71 -7.38
CA CYS A 109 -3.86 3.72 -8.18
C CYS A 109 -3.38 2.59 -7.25
N THR A 110 -3.02 1.45 -7.83
CA THR A 110 -2.51 0.28 -7.12
C THR A 110 -1.33 -0.34 -7.85
N VAL A 111 -0.55 -1.16 -7.16
CA VAL A 111 0.53 -1.95 -7.78
C VAL A 111 0.02 -2.88 -8.90
N MET A 112 -1.25 -3.29 -8.86
CA MET A 112 -1.87 -4.15 -9.89
C MET A 112 -2.00 -3.45 -11.25
N ASP A 113 -1.91 -2.13 -11.27
CA ASP A 113 -2.05 -1.30 -12.46
C ASP A 113 -0.73 -1.17 -13.24
N ILE A 114 0.41 -1.54 -12.64
CA ILE A 114 1.74 -1.42 -13.26
C ILE A 114 1.83 -2.34 -14.48
N THR A 115 1.49 -3.62 -14.32
CA THR A 115 1.56 -4.60 -15.41
C THR A 115 0.73 -4.20 -16.63
N PRO A 116 -0.58 -3.86 -16.54
CA PRO A 116 -1.32 -3.40 -17.71
C PRO A 116 -0.73 -2.12 -18.32
N THR A 117 -0.21 -1.19 -17.51
CA THR A 117 0.42 0.04 -18.03
C THR A 117 1.66 -0.26 -18.87
N LEU A 118 2.55 -1.14 -18.38
CA LEU A 118 3.76 -1.51 -19.10
C LEU A 118 3.48 -2.34 -20.36
N LEU A 119 2.47 -3.21 -20.30
CA LEU A 119 2.01 -3.96 -21.47
C LEU A 119 1.49 -3.03 -22.57
N ASP A 120 0.66 -2.05 -22.22
CA ASP A 120 0.14 -1.09 -23.19
C ASP A 120 1.27 -0.23 -23.80
N LEU A 121 2.20 0.25 -22.98
CA LEU A 121 3.37 1.00 -23.45
C LEU A 121 4.25 0.19 -24.40
N ALA A 122 4.38 -1.11 -24.15
CA ALA A 122 5.14 -2.02 -25.01
C ALA A 122 4.35 -2.46 -26.26
N GLY A 123 3.08 -2.08 -26.41
CA GLY A 123 2.21 -2.56 -27.49
C GLY A 123 1.89 -4.05 -27.40
N VAL A 124 1.99 -4.65 -26.20
CA VAL A 124 1.81 -6.10 -25.97
C VAL A 124 0.45 -6.36 -25.33
N ARG A 125 -0.35 -7.25 -25.94
CA ARG A 125 -1.64 -7.67 -25.36
C ARG A 125 -1.43 -8.72 -24.27
N HIS A 126 -2.15 -8.59 -23.15
CA HIS A 126 -2.22 -9.67 -22.16
C HIS A 126 -2.84 -10.94 -22.78
N PRO A 127 -2.34 -12.15 -22.49
CA PRO A 127 -2.79 -13.41 -23.13
C PRO A 127 -4.21 -13.88 -22.74
N GLY A 128 -5.01 -13.03 -22.10
CA GLY A 128 -6.33 -13.41 -21.58
C GLY A 128 -6.25 -14.46 -20.47
N LYS A 129 -7.01 -15.55 -20.61
CA LYS A 129 -7.16 -16.59 -19.58
C LYS A 129 -6.22 -17.79 -19.74
N ARG A 130 -5.50 -17.91 -20.85
CA ARG A 130 -4.59 -19.05 -21.11
C ARG A 130 -3.25 -18.60 -21.66
N TRP A 131 -2.17 -19.18 -21.15
CA TRP A 131 -0.82 -18.92 -21.63
C TRP A 131 0.05 -20.16 -21.45
N ARG A 132 0.80 -20.54 -22.50
CA ARG A 132 1.63 -21.77 -22.53
C ARG A 132 0.87 -23.02 -22.06
N GLY A 133 -0.33 -23.24 -22.60
CA GLY A 133 -1.13 -24.45 -22.36
C GLY A 133 -1.89 -24.49 -21.03
N ARG A 134 -1.65 -23.56 -20.09
CA ARG A 134 -2.34 -23.52 -18.79
C ARG A 134 -3.22 -22.29 -18.61
N ASP A 135 -4.16 -22.39 -17.69
CA ASP A 135 -4.98 -21.25 -17.26
C ASP A 135 -4.14 -20.26 -16.45
N VAL A 136 -4.42 -18.97 -16.64
CA VAL A 136 -3.77 -17.86 -15.92
C VAL A 136 -4.82 -16.84 -15.46
N ALA A 137 -4.54 -16.19 -14.34
CA ALA A 137 -5.43 -15.18 -13.79
C ALA A 137 -5.53 -13.96 -14.72
N PRO A 138 -6.73 -13.35 -14.85
CA PRO A 138 -6.86 -12.08 -15.54
C PRO A 138 -6.22 -10.95 -14.72
N LEU A 139 -5.80 -9.88 -15.40
CA LEU A 139 -5.40 -8.64 -14.73
C LEU A 139 -6.59 -8.05 -13.98
N ARG A 140 -6.33 -7.59 -12.75
CA ARG A 140 -7.32 -6.88 -11.91
C ARG A 140 -7.12 -5.37 -11.91
N GLY A 141 -5.91 -4.90 -12.21
CA GLY A 141 -5.61 -3.48 -12.36
C GLY A 141 -6.01 -2.93 -13.72
N LYS A 142 -5.88 -1.62 -13.88
CA LYS A 142 -6.14 -0.89 -15.12
C LYS A 142 -4.90 -0.11 -15.53
N SER A 143 -4.68 0.02 -16.82
CA SER A 143 -3.58 0.83 -17.35
C SER A 143 -3.70 2.29 -16.96
N TRP A 144 -2.56 2.92 -16.65
CA TRP A 144 -2.47 4.34 -16.35
C TRP A 144 -2.46 5.22 -17.60
N LEU A 145 -2.34 4.64 -18.81
CA LEU A 145 -2.08 5.43 -20.01
C LEU A 145 -3.13 6.49 -20.31
N GLY A 146 -4.43 6.19 -20.17
CA GLY A 146 -5.48 7.20 -20.36
C GLY A 146 -5.35 8.36 -19.36
N PHE A 147 -4.91 8.08 -18.13
CA PHE A 147 -4.69 9.12 -17.13
C PHE A 147 -3.42 9.92 -17.41
N LEU A 148 -2.31 9.26 -17.74
CA LEU A 148 -1.01 9.90 -17.97
C LEU A 148 -0.97 10.69 -19.29
N SER A 149 -1.77 10.29 -20.29
CA SER A 149 -1.97 11.02 -21.55
C SER A 149 -2.93 12.22 -21.43
N GLY A 150 -3.66 12.33 -20.32
CA GLY A 150 -4.66 13.38 -20.10
C GLY A 150 -6.02 13.09 -20.74
N GLU A 151 -6.21 11.93 -21.38
CA GLU A 151 -7.50 11.51 -21.93
C GLU A 151 -8.56 11.29 -20.84
N THR A 152 -8.13 10.86 -19.65
CA THR A 152 -9.01 10.65 -18.50
C THR A 152 -8.48 11.37 -17.26
N ALA A 153 -9.40 11.87 -16.43
CA ALA A 153 -9.03 12.57 -15.18
C ALA A 153 -8.52 11.61 -14.08
N ARG A 154 -8.75 10.30 -14.20
CA ARG A 154 -8.43 9.28 -13.20
C ARG A 154 -8.39 7.88 -13.81
N VAL A 155 -7.52 7.02 -13.27
CA VAL A 155 -7.41 5.58 -13.63
C VAL A 155 -8.65 4.79 -13.17
N HIS A 156 -9.12 5.09 -11.96
CA HIS A 156 -10.20 4.38 -11.28
C HIS A 156 -11.29 5.37 -10.83
N ASP A 157 -12.55 4.94 -10.85
CA ASP A 157 -13.73 5.74 -10.53
C ASP A 157 -14.28 5.48 -9.11
N GLU A 158 -15.41 6.11 -8.77
CA GLU A 158 -16.05 5.93 -7.45
C GLU A 158 -16.67 4.53 -7.26
N GLN A 159 -16.84 3.75 -8.32
CA GLN A 159 -17.38 2.39 -8.24
C GLN A 159 -16.29 1.32 -8.15
N THR A 160 -15.02 1.70 -8.35
CA THR A 160 -13.90 0.78 -8.31
C THR A 160 -13.74 0.17 -6.93
N VAL A 161 -13.70 -1.16 -6.88
CA VAL A 161 -13.55 -1.95 -5.65
C VAL A 161 -12.15 -2.59 -5.57
N THR A 162 -11.48 -2.45 -4.42
CA THR A 162 -10.18 -3.08 -4.16
C THR A 162 -10.13 -3.67 -2.76
N GLY A 163 -9.69 -4.92 -2.64
CA GLY A 163 -9.58 -5.65 -1.38
C GLY A 163 -8.14 -5.95 -0.99
N TRP A 164 -7.89 -6.02 0.32
CA TRP A 164 -6.62 -6.45 0.91
C TRP A 164 -6.92 -7.42 2.05
N GLU A 165 -6.17 -8.51 2.10
CA GLU A 165 -6.13 -9.40 3.26
C GLU A 165 -4.70 -9.88 3.44
N LEU A 166 -4.18 -9.76 4.66
CA LEU A 166 -2.96 -10.43 5.07
C LEU A 166 -2.93 -10.53 6.60
N PHE A 167 -2.45 -11.66 7.11
CA PHE A 167 -2.34 -11.92 8.55
C PHE A 167 -3.66 -11.74 9.32
N GLY A 168 -4.80 -12.09 8.70
CA GLY A 168 -6.13 -11.97 9.30
C GLY A 168 -6.65 -10.54 9.37
N ARG A 169 -5.87 -9.55 8.91
CA ARG A 169 -6.27 -8.14 8.78
C ARG A 169 -6.86 -7.94 7.40
N ARG A 170 -7.97 -7.21 7.32
CA ARG A 170 -8.72 -7.04 6.07
C ARG A 170 -8.94 -5.57 5.78
N ALA A 171 -9.02 -5.21 4.52
CA ALA A 171 -9.61 -3.96 4.08
C ALA A 171 -10.36 -4.16 2.77
N ILE A 172 -11.43 -3.40 2.59
CA ILE A 172 -12.17 -3.29 1.33
C ILE A 172 -12.41 -1.81 1.07
N ARG A 173 -12.15 -1.38 -0.15
CA ARG A 173 -12.31 0.01 -0.60
C ARG A 173 -13.25 0.03 -1.80
N GLN A 174 -14.19 0.97 -1.83
CA GLN A 174 -14.95 1.36 -3.02
C GLN A 174 -14.88 2.87 -3.18
N GLY A 175 -14.35 3.36 -4.30
CA GLY A 175 -14.14 4.81 -4.51
C GLY A 175 -13.30 5.41 -3.38
N GLN A 176 -13.82 6.41 -2.68
CA GLN A 176 -13.16 7.00 -1.50
C GLN A 176 -13.53 6.33 -0.16
N TRP A 177 -14.44 5.36 -0.14
CA TRP A 177 -14.85 4.65 1.08
C TRP A 177 -13.96 3.46 1.35
N LYS A 178 -13.48 3.31 2.59
CA LYS A 178 -12.71 2.15 3.00
C LYS A 178 -13.19 1.61 4.34
N ALA A 179 -13.44 0.30 4.40
CA ALA A 179 -13.61 -0.46 5.62
C ALA A 179 -12.32 -1.21 5.97
N VAL A 180 -12.04 -1.31 7.28
CA VAL A 180 -10.86 -2.01 7.81
C VAL A 180 -11.27 -2.92 8.95
N TYR A 181 -10.71 -4.14 8.98
CA TYR A 181 -10.81 -5.09 10.07
C TYR A 181 -9.40 -5.41 10.58
N ILE A 182 -9.17 -5.20 11.89
CA ILE A 182 -7.94 -5.59 12.57
C ILE A 182 -8.34 -6.45 13.77
N PRO A 183 -7.88 -7.72 13.85
CA PRO A 183 -8.16 -8.57 15.00
C PRO A 183 -7.44 -8.07 16.26
N ALA A 184 -7.91 -8.50 17.42
CA ALA A 184 -7.21 -8.30 18.69
C ALA A 184 -5.79 -8.94 18.63
N PRO A 185 -4.81 -8.43 19.41
CA PRO A 185 -4.90 -7.34 20.39
C PRO A 185 -4.79 -5.93 19.79
N TRP A 186 -4.57 -5.80 18.48
CA TRP A 186 -4.30 -4.53 17.80
C TRP A 186 -5.56 -3.65 17.56
N ALA A 187 -6.74 -4.16 17.93
CA ALA A 187 -8.00 -3.41 17.87
C ALA A 187 -8.08 -2.39 19.01
N ARG A 188 -8.49 -1.14 18.72
CA ARG A 188 -8.60 -0.05 19.71
C ARG A 188 -9.63 -0.29 20.83
N ARG A 189 -10.51 -1.30 20.70
CA ARG A 189 -11.51 -1.71 21.71
C ARG A 189 -11.83 -3.21 21.55
N ARG A 190 -12.22 -3.88 22.65
CA ARG A 190 -12.75 -5.26 22.63
C ARG A 190 -13.90 -5.33 21.62
N GLY A 191 -13.77 -6.20 20.62
CA GLY A 191 -14.71 -6.31 19.50
C GLY A 191 -14.16 -5.68 18.23
N SER A 192 -13.97 -6.51 17.21
CA SER A 192 -13.46 -6.14 15.89
C SER A 192 -14.38 -5.13 15.19
N CYS A 193 -14.08 -3.84 15.33
CA CYS A 193 -14.92 -2.78 14.76
C CYS A 193 -14.50 -2.47 13.33
N THR A 194 -15.33 -2.87 12.35
CA THR A 194 -15.26 -2.40 10.96
C THR A 194 -15.42 -0.89 10.96
N THR A 195 -14.34 -0.14 10.77
CA THR A 195 -14.42 1.32 10.72
C THR A 195 -14.54 1.75 9.26
N TRP A 196 -15.68 2.33 8.88
CA TRP A 196 -15.84 3.00 7.60
C TRP A 196 -15.29 4.42 7.73
N ALA A 197 -14.33 4.77 6.88
CA ALA A 197 -13.83 6.13 6.79
C ALA A 197 -13.76 6.56 5.33
N ARG A 198 -14.13 7.82 5.09
CA ARG A 198 -13.83 8.49 3.82
C ARG A 198 -12.34 8.77 3.80
N THR A 199 -11.62 8.17 2.85
CA THR A 199 -10.23 8.49 2.59
C THR A 199 -10.17 9.91 1.99
N ARG A 200 -9.87 10.93 2.80
CA ARG A 200 -9.59 12.28 2.30
C ARG A 200 -8.08 12.43 2.12
N GLY A 201 -7.67 12.89 0.94
CA GLY A 201 -6.26 12.97 0.51
C GLY A 201 -5.32 13.87 1.32
N ARG A 202 -5.76 14.48 2.43
CA ARG A 202 -4.90 15.33 3.28
C ARG A 202 -4.93 15.04 4.77
N PHE A 203 -6.02 14.52 5.33
CA PHE A 203 -6.08 14.15 6.75
C PHE A 203 -7.17 13.10 6.93
N THR A 204 -6.86 11.97 7.59
CA THR A 204 -7.90 11.24 8.31
C THR A 204 -8.16 12.00 9.61
N THR A 205 -8.96 13.06 9.56
CA THR A 205 -9.67 13.49 10.76
C THR A 205 -10.70 12.42 11.05
N TRP A 206 -10.54 11.75 12.18
CA TRP A 206 -11.50 10.77 12.67
C TRP A 206 -12.51 11.53 13.51
N PRO A 207 -13.77 11.72 13.07
CA PRO A 207 -14.80 12.06 14.04
C PRO A 207 -14.85 10.90 15.01
N THR A 208 -14.89 11.19 16.31
CA THR A 208 -15.50 10.27 17.27
C THR A 208 -16.89 9.95 16.72
N ALA A 209 -17.05 8.79 16.07
CA ALA A 209 -18.36 8.32 15.68
C ALA A 209 -19.14 8.14 16.98
N SER A 210 -19.97 9.13 17.32
CA SER A 210 -21.03 8.95 18.29
C SER A 210 -21.88 7.80 17.77
N ARG A 211 -22.43 6.98 18.68
CA ARG A 211 -23.20 5.76 18.36
C ARG A 211 -24.33 5.96 17.33
N LYS A 212 -24.69 7.20 16.99
CA LYS A 212 -25.79 7.56 16.09
C LYS A 212 -25.49 7.37 14.60
N ASN A 213 -24.23 7.37 14.16
CA ASN A 213 -23.88 7.28 12.72
C ASN A 213 -23.05 6.04 12.33
N CYS A 214 -22.95 5.05 13.22
CA CYS A 214 -22.39 3.76 12.83
C CYS A 214 -23.44 2.98 12.03
N ALA A 215 -23.22 2.80 10.73
CA ALA A 215 -23.94 1.77 9.96
C ALA A 215 -23.81 0.42 10.70
N PRO A 216 -24.87 -0.41 10.72
CA PRO A 216 -24.97 -1.56 11.61
C PRO A 216 -23.75 -2.48 11.48
N CYS A 217 -23.22 -2.88 12.64
CA CYS A 217 -22.20 -3.92 12.73
C CYS A 217 -22.62 -5.13 11.89
N TRP A 218 -21.70 -5.60 11.05
CA TRP A 218 -21.84 -6.83 10.27
C TRP A 218 -22.30 -7.99 11.15
N LYS A 219 -23.59 -8.33 11.05
CA LYS A 219 -24.13 -9.65 11.37
C LYS A 219 -24.80 -10.16 10.10
N ASN A 220 -24.33 -11.29 9.59
CA ASN A 220 -24.97 -12.11 8.54
C ASN A 220 -24.97 -11.58 7.10
N GLY A 221 -23.77 -11.46 6.50
CA GLY A 221 -23.54 -11.95 5.12
C GLY A 221 -24.20 -11.25 3.93
N SER A 222 -24.88 -10.11 4.08
CA SER A 222 -25.37 -9.32 2.93
C SER A 222 -25.18 -7.82 3.18
N ALA A 223 -24.67 -7.10 2.17
CA ALA A 223 -24.42 -5.67 2.24
C ALA A 223 -25.28 -4.94 1.19
N THR A 224 -26.27 -4.20 1.66
CA THR A 224 -27.00 -3.20 0.87
C THR A 224 -26.45 -1.81 1.16
N TRP A 225 -26.10 -1.10 0.09
CA TRP A 225 -25.64 0.28 0.14
C TRP A 225 -26.84 1.20 0.39
N MET A 226 -26.96 1.78 1.59
CA MET A 226 -27.89 2.90 1.78
C MET A 226 -27.17 4.21 1.46
N LYS A 227 -27.71 4.94 0.48
CA LYS A 227 -27.35 6.34 0.21
C LYS A 227 -27.78 7.20 1.42
N PRO A 228 -26.93 8.09 1.95
CA PRO A 228 -27.41 9.20 2.76
C PRO A 228 -28.06 10.23 1.84
N GLU A 229 -29.18 10.80 2.28
CA GLU A 229 -29.78 12.03 1.73
C GLU A 229 -28.77 13.20 1.74
#